data_AF-A0A4R5ABC6-F1
#
_entry.id   AF-A0A4R5ABC6-F1
#
_cell.length_a   1.000
_cell.length_b   1.000
_cell.length_c   1.000
_cell.angle_alpha   90.00
_cell.angle_beta   90.00
_cell.angle_gamma   90.00
#
_symmetry.space_group_name_H-M   'P 1'
#
loop_
_entity.id
_entity.type
_entity.pdbx_description
1 polymer ?
#
loop_
_entity_poly.entity_id
_entity_poly.type
_entity_poly.pdbx_seq_one_letter_code
_entity_poly.pdbx_strand_id
1 'polypeptide(L)' 'MAPLARRILALRHNFTVDDVAYVALAEVLAGPLLTCDAKFIRAPGRPHRAEIHLHPA' A
#
# COMPACT_ATOMS: atom_id res chain seq x y z
N MET A 1 5.75 -12.31 6.06
CA MET A 1 6.27 -11.14 5.32
C MET A 1 7.32 -11.46 4.26
N ALA A 2 8.12 -12.54 4.38
CA ALA A 2 9.21 -12.85 3.44
C ALA A 2 8.89 -12.70 1.92
N PRO A 3 7.76 -13.21 1.37
CA PRO A 3 7.47 -13.04 -0.05
C PRO A 3 7.16 -11.58 -0.46
N LEU A 4 6.69 -10.75 0.47
CA LEU A 4 6.33 -9.35 0.24
C LEU A 4 7.47 -8.38 0.58
N ALA A 5 8.50 -8.84 1.30
CA ALA A 5 9.54 -8.00 1.88
C ALA A 5 10.24 -7.11 0.84
N ARG A 6 10.53 -7.64 -0.35
CA ARG A 6 11.15 -6.87 -1.44
C ARG A 6 10.26 -5.71 -1.89
N ARG A 7 8.95 -5.94 -1.99
CA ARG A 7 8.00 -4.91 -2.42
C ARG A 7 7.77 -3.87 -1.33
N ILE A 8 7.63 -4.30 -0.09
CA ILE A 8 7.53 -3.43 1.09
C ILE A 8 8.75 -2.50 1.16
N LEU A 9 9.96 -3.05 1.01
CA LEU A 9 11.19 -2.25 1.05
C LEU A 9 11.25 -1.21 -0.09
N ALA A 10 10.71 -1.53 -1.27
CA ALA A 10 10.66 -0.58 -2.39
C ALA A 10 9.73 0.62 -2.14
N LEU A 11 8.75 0.49 -1.25
CA LEU A 11 7.78 1.53 -0.91
C LEU A 11 8.20 2.40 0.29
N ARG A 12 9.32 2.06 0.95
CA ARG A 12 9.79 2.72 2.19
C ARG A 12 10.08 4.22 2.07
N HIS A 13 10.27 4.73 0.86
CA HIS A 13 10.53 6.14 0.61
C HIS A 13 9.26 7.00 0.71
N ASN A 14 8.08 6.38 0.65
CA ASN A 14 6.80 7.08 0.73
C ASN A 14 6.04 6.78 2.03
N PHE A 15 6.28 5.62 2.64
CA PHE A 15 5.46 5.11 3.75
C PHE A 15 6.30 4.28 4.74
N THR A 16 5.75 4.04 5.93
CA THR A 16 6.34 3.09 6.90
C THR A 16 6.15 1.64 6.45
N VAL A 17 6.95 0.73 7.00
CA VAL A 17 6.89 -0.71 6.67
C VAL A 17 5.50 -1.30 6.98
N ASP A 18 4.90 -0.92 8.10
CA ASP A 18 3.59 -1.43 8.51
C ASP A 18 2.48 -0.96 7.55
N ASP A 19 2.54 0.30 7.10
CA ASP A 19 1.57 0.85 6.15
C ASP A 19 1.56 0.10 4.82
N VAL A 20 2.73 -0.32 4.33
CA VAL A 20 2.87 -0.89 2.99
C VAL A 20 2.75 -2.40 2.96
N ALA A 21 2.69 -3.06 4.12
CA ALA A 21 2.45 -4.49 4.21
C ALA A 21 1.12 -4.87 3.55
N TYR A 22 0.06 -4.10 3.84
CA TYR A 22 -1.27 -4.31 3.26
C TYR A 22 -1.36 -3.88 1.79
N VAL A 23 -0.64 -2.82 1.41
CA VAL A 23 -0.52 -2.40 0.01
C VAL A 23 0.14 -3.50 -0.83
N ALA A 24 1.25 -4.06 -0.36
CA ALA A 24 1.96 -5.13 -1.06
C ALA A 24 1.11 -6.41 -1.15
N LEU A 25 0.32 -6.71 -0.12
CA LEU A 25 -0.62 -7.83 -0.15
C LEU A 25 -1.73 -7.62 -1.18
N ALA A 26 -2.34 -6.42 -1.21
CA ALA A 26 -3.39 -6.06 -2.16
C ALA A 26 -2.89 -6.14 -3.63
N GLU A 27 -1.66 -5.71 -3.89
CA GLU A 27 -1.03 -5.86 -5.21
C GLU A 27 -0.88 -7.33 -5.63
N VAL A 28 -0.46 -8.22 -4.71
CA VAL A 28 -0.28 -9.65 -5.01
C VAL A 28 -1.61 -10.36 -5.21
N LEU A 29 -2.64 -10.00 -4.44
CA LEU A 29 -3.98 -10.58 -4.57
C LEU A 29 -4.78 -9.98 -5.71
N ALA A 30 -4.29 -8.92 -6.36
CA ALA A 30 -5.01 -8.15 -7.37
C ALA A 30 -6.40 -7.70 -6.88
N GLY A 31 -6.49 -7.30 -5.61
CA GLY A 31 -7.74 -6.85 -4.97
C GLY A 31 -7.62 -5.44 -4.37
N PRO A 32 -8.75 -4.82 -3.99
CA PRO A 32 -8.74 -3.50 -3.40
C PRO A 32 -8.21 -3.51 -1.96
N LEU A 33 -7.50 -2.45 -1.59
CA LEU A 33 -7.15 -2.13 -0.20
C LEU A 33 -8.20 -1.19 0.38
N LEU A 34 -9.02 -1.71 1.29
CA LEU A 34 -9.94 -0.93 2.12
C LEU A 34 -9.15 -0.28 3.25
N THR A 35 -9.25 1.04 3.39
CA THR A 35 -8.52 1.79 4.42
C THR A 35 -9.23 3.09 4.76
N CYS A 36 -8.98 3.64 5.95
CA CYS A 36 -9.39 5.00 6.31
C CYS A 36 -8.26 6.02 6.08
N ASP A 37 -7.07 5.56 5.67
CA ASP A 37 -5.90 6.42 5.52
C ASP A 37 -5.79 6.96 4.08
N ALA A 38 -6.04 8.25 3.92
CA ALA A 38 -5.97 8.93 2.64
C ALA A 38 -4.54 9.08 2.08
N LYS A 39 -3.49 8.76 2.85
CA LYS A 39 -2.09 8.94 2.41
C LYS A 39 -1.73 8.11 1.19
N PHE A 40 -2.32 6.93 1.02
CA PHE A 40 -2.05 6.05 -0.11
C PHE A 40 -2.52 6.67 -1.44
N ILE A 41 -3.64 7.41 -1.41
CA ILE A 41 -4.16 8.12 -2.59
C ILE A 41 -3.34 9.37 -2.89
N ARG A 42 -2.84 10.05 -1.85
CA ARG A 42 -2.15 11.35 -1.96
C ARG A 42 -0.65 11.26 -2.21
N ALA A 43 -0.08 10.06 -2.17
CA ALA A 43 1.36 9.90 -2.28
C ALA A 43 1.91 10.37 -3.65
N PRO A 44 2.98 11.18 -3.66
CA PRO A 44 3.56 11.67 -4.90
C PRO A 44 4.16 10.52 -5.72
N GLY A 45 4.04 10.61 -7.04
CA GLY A 45 4.66 9.66 -7.97
C GLY A 45 3.96 8.30 -8.10
N ARG A 46 2.77 8.11 -7.51
CA ARG A 46 2.00 6.84 -7.56
C ARG A 46 2.87 5.60 -7.23
N PRO A 47 3.38 5.50 -5.99
CA PRO A 47 4.40 4.51 -5.61
C PRO A 47 3.89 3.05 -5.67
N HIS A 48 2.58 2.84 -5.55
CA HIS A 48 1.94 1.52 -5.60
C HIS A 48 0.92 1.42 -6.73
N ARG A 49 0.54 0.18 -7.03
CA ARG A 49 -0.45 -0.20 -8.04
C ARG A 49 -1.75 -0.72 -7.44
N ALA A 50 -1.80 -0.91 -6.12
CA ALA A 50 -3.02 -1.33 -5.43
C ALA A 50 -4.17 -0.34 -5.70
N GLU A 51 -5.34 -0.89 -5.96
CA GLU A 51 -6.60 -0.12 -5.95
C GLU A 51 -6.92 0.24 -4.50
N ILE A 52 -7.16 1.52 -4.22
CA ILE A 52 -7.42 2.00 -2.85
C ILE A 52 -8.88 2.39 -2.73
N HIS A 53 -9.57 1.79 -1.77
CA HIS A 53 -10.93 2.14 -1.38
C HIS A 53 -10.88 2.85 -0.03
N LEU A 54 -11.01 4.18 -0.07
CA LEU A 54 -11.03 5.00 1.13
C LEU A 54 -12.42 4.99 1.76
N HIS A 55 -12.50 4.56 3.02
CA HIS A 55 -13.71 4.64 3.83
C HIS A 55 -13.58 5.73 4.89
N PRO A 56 -14.67 6.47 5.19
CA PRO A 56 -14.69 7.38 6.32
C PRO A 56 -14.54 6.58 7.62
N ALA A 57 -13.71 7.09 8.53
CA ALA A 57 -13.55 6.56 9.88
C ALA A 57 -14.78 6.81 10.75
#